data_AF-K1QWY5-F1
#
_entry.id   AF-K1QWY5-F1
#
_cell.length_a   1.000
_cell.length_b   1.000
_cell.length_c   1.000
_cell.angle_alpha   90.00
_cell.angle_beta   90.00
_cell.angle_gamma   90.00
#
_symmetry.space_group_name_H-M   'P 1'
#
loop_
_entity.id
_entity.type
_entity.pdbx_description
1 polymer ?
#
loop_
_entity_poly.entity_id
_entity_poly.type
_entity_poly.pdbx_seq_one_letter_code
_entity_poly.pdbx_strand_id
1 'polypeptide(L)'
;MSSTQCSLELGNERYIQACTLKNGERRVDIREWKSTENCQFPTKKGISLPLQLFKTLTLSTDLIDTALAKKEELNYHVGANIFISVKSDSPCVNIRKYWKPENEENLVPTKKGICLRPLEYGKLKSHLSSIEKAFPELETTEPCFLQEDHQNQLGMLRCAVCNPQEYQNW
;
A
#
# COMPACT_ATOMS: atom_id res chain seq x y z
N MET A 1 -23.17 3.58 3.86
CA MET A 1 -21.87 4.28 4.01
C MET A 1 -20.79 3.21 4.02
N SER A 2 -19.53 3.52 3.70
CA SER A 2 -18.45 2.57 4.01
C SER A 2 -18.35 2.41 5.53
N SER A 3 -18.16 1.19 6.04
CA SER A 3 -17.97 0.94 7.47
C SER A 3 -16.48 0.83 7.79
N THR A 4 -16.09 1.31 8.96
CA THR A 4 -14.72 1.19 9.46
C THR A 4 -14.73 0.21 10.63
N GLN A 5 -14.02 -0.90 10.49
CA GLN A 5 -13.92 -1.97 11.50
C GLN A 5 -12.82 -1.69 12.52
N CYS A 6 -11.76 -1.02 12.08
CA CYS A 6 -10.60 -0.70 12.91
C CYS A 6 -10.01 0.62 12.44
N SER A 7 -9.62 1.49 13.39
CA SER A 7 -8.94 2.75 13.10
C SER A 7 -7.86 2.96 14.14
N LEU A 8 -6.61 2.97 13.70
CA LEU A 8 -5.43 3.01 14.58
C LEU A 8 -4.56 4.20 14.19
N GLU A 9 -4.14 4.98 15.18
CA GLU A 9 -3.36 6.17 14.95
C GLU A 9 -1.88 5.84 14.64
N LEU A 10 -1.36 6.48 13.58
CA LEU A 10 0.06 6.48 13.21
C LEU A 10 0.77 7.75 13.74
N GLY A 11 0.02 8.81 13.99
CA GLY A 11 0.47 10.10 14.53
C GLY A 11 0.30 11.22 13.51
N ASN A 12 0.25 12.48 13.98
CA ASN A 12 0.09 13.67 13.13
C ASN A 12 -1.13 13.57 12.21
N GLU A 13 -2.29 13.25 12.80
CA GLU A 13 -3.57 13.09 12.10
C GLU A 13 -3.56 12.00 11.02
N ARG A 14 -2.60 11.07 11.07
CA ARG A 14 -2.55 9.91 10.16
C ARG A 14 -3.00 8.65 10.86
N TYR A 15 -3.71 7.82 10.11
CA TYR A 15 -4.30 6.59 10.61
C TYR A 15 -4.09 5.47 9.61
N ILE A 16 -4.14 4.24 10.13
CA ILE A 16 -4.41 3.03 9.36
C ILE A 16 -5.82 2.56 9.71
N GLN A 17 -6.66 2.36 8.70
CA GLN A 17 -8.06 1.97 8.87
C GLN A 17 -8.39 0.72 8.07
N ALA A 18 -9.03 -0.25 8.72
CA ALA A 18 -9.69 -1.36 8.07
C ALA A 18 -11.11 -0.91 7.68
N CYS A 19 -11.40 -0.88 6.39
CA CYS A 19 -12.65 -0.35 5.85
C CYS A 19 -13.35 -1.36 4.93
N THR A 20 -14.68 -1.39 4.98
CA THR A 20 -15.53 -2.05 3.98
C THR A 20 -16.26 -0.99 3.17
N LEU A 21 -16.04 -1.02 1.86
CA LEU A 21 -16.69 -0.14 0.91
C LEU A 21 -18.17 -0.52 0.75
N LYS A 22 -18.97 0.36 0.13
CA LYS A 22 -20.41 0.15 -0.07
C LYS A 22 -20.73 -1.10 -0.90
N ASN A 23 -19.82 -1.52 -1.78
CA ASN A 23 -19.92 -2.73 -2.60
C ASN A 23 -19.47 -4.01 -1.86
N GLY A 24 -19.16 -3.92 -0.55
CA GLY A 24 -18.64 -5.04 0.24
C GLY A 24 -17.12 -5.25 0.13
N GLU A 25 -16.43 -4.54 -0.77
CA GLU A 25 -14.98 -4.68 -0.94
C GLU A 25 -14.24 -4.20 0.32
N ARG A 26 -13.31 -5.02 0.81
CA ARG A 26 -12.49 -4.71 1.98
C ARG A 26 -11.16 -4.09 1.56
N ARG A 27 -10.78 -3.03 2.26
CA ARG A 27 -9.55 -2.27 2.01
C ARG A 27 -8.92 -1.79 3.29
N VAL A 28 -7.60 -1.63 3.23
CA VAL A 28 -6.83 -0.98 4.28
C VAL A 28 -6.40 0.40 3.80
N ASP A 29 -6.88 1.43 4.48
CA ASP A 29 -6.56 2.84 4.19
C ASP A 29 -5.45 3.33 5.11
N ILE A 30 -4.34 3.79 4.52
CA ILE A 30 -3.22 4.44 5.21
C ILE A 30 -3.16 5.88 4.74
N ARG A 31 -3.59 6.83 5.58
CA ARG A 31 -3.94 8.18 5.09
C ARG A 31 -3.76 9.26 6.16
N GLU A 32 -3.76 10.51 5.73
CA GLU A 32 -3.87 11.70 6.57
C GLU A 32 -5.32 12.19 6.59
N TRP A 33 -5.85 12.46 7.77
CA TRP A 33 -7.17 13.03 7.99
C TRP A 33 -7.03 14.49 8.40
N LYS A 34 -8.08 15.26 8.16
CA LYS A 34 -8.22 16.61 8.71
C LYS A 34 -9.41 16.63 9.64
N SER A 35 -9.25 17.35 10.74
CA SER A 35 -10.32 17.62 11.68
C SER A 35 -10.76 19.09 11.56
N THR A 36 -12.06 19.30 11.57
CA THR A 36 -12.70 20.59 11.86
C THR A 36 -13.48 20.43 13.17
N GLU A 37 -13.99 21.53 13.72
CA GLU A 37 -14.72 21.53 15.01
C GLU A 37 -15.82 20.45 15.10
N ASN A 38 -16.44 20.09 13.97
CA ASN A 38 -17.59 19.18 13.95
C ASN A 38 -17.37 17.89 13.15
N CYS A 39 -16.27 17.76 12.40
CA CYS A 39 -16.06 16.56 11.58
C CYS A 39 -14.58 16.25 11.30
N GLN A 40 -14.27 14.96 11.27
CA GLN A 40 -13.01 14.44 10.76
C GLN A 40 -13.25 13.84 9.38
N PHE A 41 -12.44 14.21 8.38
CA PHE A 41 -12.58 13.72 7.02
C PHE A 41 -11.24 13.29 6.39
N PRO A 42 -11.25 12.26 5.53
CA PRO A 42 -10.05 11.76 4.86
C PRO A 42 -9.53 12.76 3.83
N THR A 43 -8.21 13.00 3.79
CA THR A 43 -7.59 13.81 2.73
C THR A 43 -7.20 12.96 1.51
N LYS A 44 -6.78 13.63 0.42
CA LYS A 44 -6.19 12.95 -0.75
C LYS A 44 -4.81 12.33 -0.46
N LYS A 45 -4.13 12.74 0.62
CA LYS A 45 -2.80 12.25 0.99
C LYS A 45 -2.93 10.96 1.77
N GLY A 46 -2.73 9.87 1.05
CA GLY A 46 -2.96 8.53 1.56
C GLY A 46 -3.10 7.53 0.43
N ILE A 47 -3.16 6.27 0.80
CA ILE A 47 -3.37 5.17 -0.12
C ILE A 47 -4.39 4.20 0.47
N SER A 48 -5.17 3.59 -0.41
CA SER A 48 -6.20 2.61 -0.08
C SER A 48 -5.82 1.32 -0.79
N LEU A 49 -5.52 0.28 -0.03
CA LEU A 49 -4.99 -0.99 -0.53
C LEU A 49 -6.05 -2.08 -0.43
N PRO A 50 -6.35 -2.79 -1.53
CA PRO A 50 -7.02 -4.09 -1.45
C PRO A 50 -6.23 -5.06 -0.57
N LEU A 51 -6.90 -6.06 0.01
CA LEU A 51 -6.28 -7.01 0.93
C LEU A 51 -5.02 -7.69 0.36
N GLN A 52 -5.04 -8.06 -0.92
CA GLN A 52 -3.91 -8.67 -1.62
C GLN A 52 -2.65 -7.77 -1.68
N LEU A 53 -2.84 -6.47 -1.96
CA LEU A 53 -1.73 -5.51 -1.97
C LEU A 53 -1.28 -5.16 -0.56
N PHE A 54 -2.20 -5.14 0.40
CA PHE A 54 -1.85 -4.96 1.81
C PHE A 54 -1.02 -6.15 2.33
N LYS A 55 -1.37 -7.39 1.95
CA LYS A 55 -0.56 -8.58 2.27
C LYS A 55 0.85 -8.50 1.68
N THR A 56 0.97 -8.00 0.44
CA THR A 56 2.29 -7.76 -0.16
C THR A 56 3.10 -6.70 0.60
N LEU A 57 2.42 -5.66 1.12
CA LEU A 57 3.05 -4.67 2.01
C LEU A 57 3.50 -5.30 3.33
N THR A 58 2.70 -6.18 3.95
CA THR A 58 3.11 -6.83 5.21
C THR A 58 4.28 -7.78 5.02
N LEU A 59 4.33 -8.52 3.90
CA LEU A 59 5.47 -9.40 3.58
C LEU A 59 6.76 -8.65 3.21
N SER A 60 6.66 -7.38 2.78
CA SER A 60 7.83 -6.58 2.41
C SER A 60 8.43 -5.78 3.58
N THR A 61 7.92 -5.92 4.81
CA THR A 61 8.46 -5.18 5.97
C THR A 61 9.93 -5.46 6.23
N ASP A 62 10.37 -6.72 6.13
CA ASP A 62 11.76 -7.10 6.39
C ASP A 62 12.71 -6.51 5.33
N LEU A 63 12.25 -6.45 4.07
CA LEU A 63 12.97 -5.81 2.97
C LEU A 63 13.13 -4.30 3.23
N ILE A 64 12.05 -3.64 3.67
CA ILE A 64 12.06 -2.21 4.00
C ILE A 64 12.97 -1.94 5.21
N ASP A 65 12.87 -2.75 6.26
CA ASP A 65 13.68 -2.63 7.46
C ASP A 65 15.18 -2.81 7.15
N THR A 66 15.51 -3.76 6.28
CA THR A 66 16.88 -3.97 5.80
C THR A 66 17.39 -2.74 5.05
N ALA A 67 16.59 -2.19 4.12
CA ALA A 67 16.96 -0.99 3.37
C ALA A 67 17.17 0.23 4.28
N LEU A 68 16.27 0.44 5.25
CA LEU A 68 16.39 1.52 6.25
C LEU A 68 17.64 1.36 7.12
N ALA A 69 17.94 0.15 7.59
CA ALA A 69 19.09 -0.13 8.44
C ALA A 69 20.42 0.09 7.70
N LYS A 70 20.49 -0.32 6.43
CA LYS A 70 21.68 -0.15 5.58
C LYS A 70 21.78 1.22 4.92
N LYS A 71 20.73 2.05 5.00
CA LYS A 71 20.60 3.31 4.25
C LYS A 71 20.74 3.10 2.74
N GLU A 72 20.17 2.01 2.25
CA GLU A 72 20.15 1.66 0.83
C GLU A 72 18.85 2.16 0.18
N GLU A 73 18.93 2.51 -1.10
CA GLU A 73 17.73 2.84 -1.85
C GLU A 73 16.90 1.59 -2.09
N LEU A 74 15.59 1.72 -1.88
CA LEU A 74 14.61 0.69 -2.20
C LEU A 74 13.56 1.29 -3.12
N ASN A 75 13.20 0.56 -4.17
CA ASN A 75 12.02 0.83 -4.97
C ASN A 75 11.33 -0.48 -5.29
N TYR A 76 10.40 -0.88 -4.43
CA TYR A 76 9.72 -2.16 -4.49
C TYR A 76 8.32 -2.01 -5.06
N HIS A 77 8.02 -2.76 -6.13
CA HIS A 77 6.68 -2.79 -6.72
C HIS A 77 5.75 -3.71 -5.92
N VAL A 78 4.74 -3.12 -5.30
CA VAL A 78 3.72 -3.86 -4.52
C VAL A 78 2.67 -4.48 -5.44
N GLY A 79 2.51 -3.92 -6.65
CA GLY A 79 1.47 -4.28 -7.61
C GLY A 79 0.58 -3.10 -7.96
N ALA A 80 -0.08 -3.18 -9.12
CA ALA A 80 -0.98 -2.18 -9.65
C ALA A 80 -0.36 -0.76 -9.62
N ASN A 81 0.87 -0.59 -10.10
CA ASN A 81 1.65 0.67 -10.07
C ASN A 81 1.80 1.30 -8.68
N ILE A 82 1.68 0.54 -7.60
CA ILE A 82 1.98 1.02 -6.25
C ILE A 82 3.40 0.59 -5.92
N PHE A 83 4.19 1.56 -5.47
CA PHE A 83 5.58 1.35 -5.10
C PHE A 83 5.81 1.75 -3.66
N ILE A 84 6.67 1.00 -2.99
CA ILE A 84 7.28 1.36 -1.72
C ILE A 84 8.70 1.82 -2.01
N SER A 85 9.03 3.03 -1.59
CA SER A 85 10.37 3.58 -1.75
C SER A 85 10.98 4.07 -0.44
N VAL A 86 12.28 3.80 -0.31
CA VAL A 86 13.17 4.31 0.73
C VAL A 86 14.35 4.96 0.01
N LYS A 87 14.79 6.12 0.49
CA LYS A 87 15.97 6.80 -0.04
C LYS A 87 17.13 6.66 0.95
N SER A 88 18.35 6.59 0.44
CA SER A 88 19.56 6.49 1.26
C SER A 88 19.75 7.69 2.21
N ASP A 89 19.25 8.86 1.81
CA ASP A 89 19.33 10.13 2.55
C ASP A 89 18.12 10.43 3.44
N SER A 90 17.10 9.57 3.45
CA SER A 90 15.84 9.82 4.14
C SER A 90 15.35 8.59 4.91
N PRO A 91 15.11 8.68 6.22
CA PRO A 91 14.63 7.54 7.00
C PRO A 91 13.11 7.32 6.86
N CYS A 92 12.50 7.85 5.80
CA CYS A 92 11.06 7.78 5.59
C CYS A 92 10.69 6.71 4.57
N VAL A 93 9.54 6.07 4.78
CA VAL A 93 8.99 5.05 3.87
C VAL A 93 7.85 5.68 3.07
N ASN A 94 8.01 5.77 1.74
CA ASN A 94 7.00 6.33 0.86
C ASN A 94 6.23 5.21 0.14
N ILE A 95 4.92 5.18 0.33
CA ILE A 95 4.00 4.23 -0.32
C ILE A 95 3.13 5.03 -1.28
N ARG A 96 3.28 4.82 -2.59
CA ARG A 96 2.68 5.72 -3.58
C ARG A 96 2.23 5.01 -4.85
N LYS A 97 1.06 5.42 -5.36
CA LYS A 97 0.56 5.04 -6.68
C LYS A 97 1.21 5.92 -7.74
N TYR A 98 1.66 5.28 -8.81
CA TYR A 98 2.18 5.91 -10.01
C TYR A 98 1.19 5.75 -11.17
N TRP A 99 1.34 6.62 -12.16
CA TRP A 99 0.58 6.64 -13.40
C TRP A 99 1.55 6.84 -14.56
N LYS A 100 1.24 6.24 -15.72
CA LYS A 100 1.99 6.47 -16.95
C LYS A 100 1.20 7.47 -17.81
N PRO A 101 1.75 8.67 -18.05
CA PRO A 101 1.15 9.60 -18.98
C PRO A 101 1.09 9.03 -20.40
N GLU A 102 0.07 9.43 -21.16
CA GLU A 102 0.01 9.12 -22.58
C GLU A 102 1.25 9.70 -23.26
N ASN A 103 1.93 8.88 -24.06
CA ASN A 103 3.16 9.23 -24.79
C ASN A 103 4.42 9.44 -23.93
N GLU A 104 4.38 9.14 -22.63
CA GLU A 104 5.60 9.11 -21.80
C GLU A 104 6.04 7.67 -21.54
N GLU A 105 7.35 7.44 -21.57
CA GLU A 105 7.93 6.13 -21.24
C GLU A 105 7.88 5.85 -19.74
N ASN A 106 8.02 6.90 -18.92
CA ASN A 106 8.25 6.79 -17.49
C ASN A 106 6.97 6.91 -16.66
N LEU A 107 6.96 6.19 -15.54
CA LEU A 107 5.93 6.32 -14.51
C LEU A 107 6.14 7.60 -13.69
N VAL A 108 5.07 8.39 -13.53
CA VAL A 108 5.07 9.59 -12.69
C VAL A 108 4.31 9.37 -11.38
N PRO A 109 4.80 9.92 -10.26
CA PRO A 109 4.14 9.77 -8.96
C PRO A 109 2.81 10.54 -8.93
N THR A 110 1.75 9.90 -8.43
CA THR A 110 0.46 10.58 -8.24
C THR A 110 0.35 11.22 -6.85
N LYS A 111 -0.70 12.03 -6.64
CA LYS A 111 -1.07 12.54 -5.31
C LYS A 111 -1.55 11.43 -4.35
N LYS A 112 -1.89 10.24 -4.85
CA LYS A 112 -2.33 9.09 -4.06
C LYS A 112 -1.10 8.37 -3.50
N GLY A 113 -0.74 8.71 -2.28
CA GLY A 113 0.36 8.09 -1.55
C GLY A 113 0.61 8.80 -0.24
N ILE A 114 1.44 8.17 0.59
CA ILE A 114 1.82 8.67 1.91
C ILE A 114 3.31 8.43 2.13
N CYS A 115 3.97 9.38 2.77
CA CYS A 115 5.36 9.27 3.20
C CYS A 115 5.35 9.20 4.73
N LEU A 116 5.67 8.03 5.27
CA LEU A 116 5.67 7.72 6.69
C LEU A 116 7.03 8.02 7.30
N ARG A 117 7.04 8.83 8.35
CA ARG A 117 8.21 9.08 9.18
C ARG A 117 8.58 7.84 9.99
N PRO A 118 9.81 7.74 10.53
CA PRO A 118 10.25 6.58 11.32
C PRO A 118 9.27 6.14 12.40
N LEU A 119 8.76 7.08 13.19
CA LEU A 119 7.78 6.79 14.25
C LEU A 119 6.44 6.31 13.70
N GLU A 120 5.98 6.88 12.59
CA GLU A 120 4.71 6.50 11.95
C GLU A 120 4.82 5.11 11.30
N TYR A 121 5.97 4.81 10.69
CA TYR A 121 6.26 3.50 10.13
C TYR A 121 6.39 2.43 11.23
N GLY A 122 7.06 2.75 12.34
CA GLY A 122 7.11 1.87 13.52
C GLY A 122 5.71 1.54 14.05
N LYS A 123 4.83 2.55 14.14
CA LYS A 123 3.41 2.35 14.51
C LYS A 123 2.62 1.55 13.49
N LEU A 124 2.86 1.77 12.19
CA LEU A 124 2.25 0.98 11.13
C LEU A 124 2.54 -0.51 11.35
N LYS A 125 3.81 -0.86 11.59
CA LYS A 125 4.23 -2.24 11.87
C LYS A 125 3.58 -2.81 13.12
N SER A 126 3.53 -2.06 14.23
CA SER A 126 2.88 -2.54 15.46
C SER A 126 1.38 -2.79 15.29
N HIS A 127 0.74 -2.11 14.34
CA HIS A 127 -0.70 -2.21 14.09
C HIS A 127 -1.09 -3.32 13.10
N LEU A 128 -0.14 -3.96 12.42
CA LEU A 128 -0.44 -4.99 11.40
C LEU A 128 -1.29 -6.13 11.97
N SER A 129 -0.94 -6.66 13.13
CA SER A 129 -1.69 -7.74 13.79
C SER A 129 -3.13 -7.34 14.17
N SER A 130 -3.35 -6.07 14.51
CA SER A 130 -4.70 -5.54 14.80
C SER A 130 -5.55 -5.43 13.54
N ILE A 131 -4.94 -5.09 12.39
CA ILE A 131 -5.62 -5.08 11.09
C ILE A 131 -5.94 -6.50 10.62
N GLU A 132 -5.04 -7.46 10.82
CA GLU A 132 -5.29 -8.88 10.53
C GLU A 132 -6.45 -9.43 11.37
N LYS A 133 -6.55 -9.06 12.65
CA LYS A 133 -7.71 -9.40 13.49
C LYS A 133 -9.00 -8.78 13.00
N ALA A 134 -8.95 -7.56 12.45
CA ALA A 134 -10.12 -6.89 11.89
C ALA A 134 -10.56 -7.51 10.55
N PHE A 135 -9.62 -8.03 9.76
CA PHE A 135 -9.86 -8.75 8.52
C PHE A 135 -9.16 -10.13 8.53
N PRO A 136 -9.77 -11.15 9.17
CA PRO A 136 -9.20 -12.49 9.24
C PRO A 136 -8.88 -13.12 7.88
N GLU A 137 -9.58 -12.69 6.82
CA GLU A 137 -9.31 -13.06 5.42
C GLU A 137 -7.88 -12.73 4.96
N LEU A 138 -7.17 -11.82 5.62
CA LEU A 138 -5.75 -11.55 5.35
C LEU A 138 -4.85 -12.76 5.64
N GLU A 139 -5.28 -13.70 6.49
CA GLU A 139 -4.56 -14.94 6.75
C GLU A 139 -4.51 -15.83 5.50
N THR A 140 -5.65 -15.98 4.82
CA THR A 140 -5.82 -16.82 3.63
C THR A 140 -5.62 -16.06 2.32
N THR A 141 -5.53 -14.72 2.36
CA THR A 141 -5.27 -13.90 1.18
C THR A 141 -3.87 -14.20 0.64
N GLU A 142 -3.83 -14.73 -0.58
CA GLU A 142 -2.60 -14.97 -1.30
C GLU A 142 -2.13 -13.72 -2.08
N PRO A 143 -0.88 -13.27 -1.89
CA PRO A 143 -0.27 -12.23 -2.72
C PRO A 143 -0.29 -12.57 -4.21
N CYS A 144 -0.35 -11.56 -5.07
CA CYS A 144 -0.47 -11.75 -6.52
C CYS A 144 0.63 -12.64 -7.11
N PHE A 145 1.87 -12.45 -6.66
CA PHE A 145 3.03 -13.18 -7.18
C PHE A 145 3.07 -14.67 -6.78
N LEU A 146 2.16 -15.14 -5.91
CA LEU A 146 2.04 -16.55 -5.53
C LEU A 146 0.88 -17.27 -6.22
N GLN A 147 0.00 -16.54 -6.91
CA GLN A 147 -1.17 -17.14 -7.58
C GLN A 147 -0.76 -18.14 -8.67
N GLU A 148 -1.60 -19.16 -8.90
CA GLU A 148 -1.33 -20.25 -9.85
C GLU A 148 -1.11 -19.76 -11.29
N ASP A 149 -1.77 -18.68 -11.69
CA ASP A 149 -1.60 -18.05 -13.00
C ASP A 149 -0.26 -17.33 -13.16
N HIS A 150 0.56 -17.22 -12.11
CA HIS A 150 1.92 -16.68 -12.15
C HIS A 150 3.01 -17.77 -12.18
N GLN A 151 2.64 -19.05 -12.27
CA GLN A 151 3.59 -20.19 -12.29
C GLN A 151 4.39 -20.30 -13.60
N ASN A 152 4.16 -19.39 -14.56
CA ASN A 152 4.97 -19.25 -15.76
C ASN A 152 5.13 -17.77 -16.15
N GLN A 153 6.15 -17.50 -16.97
CA GLN A 153 6.48 -16.14 -17.40
C GLN A 153 5.32 -15.45 -18.12
N LEU A 154 4.57 -16.17 -18.97
CA LEU A 154 3.48 -15.58 -19.75
C LEU A 154 2.33 -15.11 -18.84
N GLY A 155 1.96 -15.91 -17.85
CA GLY A 155 0.91 -15.57 -16.92
C GLY A 155 1.27 -14.38 -16.04
N MET A 156 2.51 -14.30 -15.56
CA MET A 156 3.03 -13.12 -14.86
C MET A 156 3.02 -11.86 -15.73
N LEU A 157 3.41 -11.97 -17.01
CA LEU A 157 3.38 -10.85 -17.95
C LEU A 157 1.97 -10.37 -18.30
N ARG A 158 0.98 -11.27 -18.30
CA ARG A 158 -0.46 -11.00 -18.53
C ARG A 158 -1.22 -10.50 -17.30
N CYS A 159 -0.59 -10.46 -16.14
CA CYS A 159 -1.25 -10.01 -14.93
C CYS A 159 -1.31 -8.47 -14.86
N ALA A 160 -2.51 -7.90 -14.76
CA ALA A 160 -2.71 -6.45 -14.64
C ALA A 160 -2.18 -5.86 -13.31
N VAL A 161 -1.92 -6.69 -12.30
CA VAL A 161 -1.33 -6.25 -11.03
C VAL A 161 0.19 -6.24 -11.12
N CYS A 162 0.81 -7.29 -11.66
CA CYS A 162 2.26 -7.39 -11.81
C CYS A 162 2.79 -6.53 -12.98
N ASN A 163 2.07 -6.50 -14.09
CA ASN A 163 2.45 -5.77 -15.30
C ASN A 163 1.35 -4.79 -15.77
N PRO A 164 0.96 -3.81 -14.93
CA PRO A 164 -0.16 -2.90 -15.22
C PRO A 164 -0.01 -2.07 -16.49
N GLN A 165 1.19 -2.01 -17.10
CA GLN A 165 1.46 -1.20 -18.29
C GLN A 165 1.38 -2.00 -19.59
N GLU A 166 1.72 -3.28 -19.56
CA GLU A 166 1.88 -4.07 -20.78
C GLU A 166 1.10 -5.38 -20.75
N TYR A 167 0.31 -5.66 -19.70
CA TYR A 167 -0.42 -6.93 -19.58
C TYR A 167 -1.32 -7.27 -20.76
N GLN A 168 -1.80 -6.27 -21.50
CA GLN A 168 -2.63 -6.45 -22.70
C GLN A 168 -1.81 -6.81 -23.96
N ASN A 169 -0.50 -6.64 -23.92
CA ASN A 169 0.42 -6.89 -25.04
C ASN A 169 0.98 -8.31 -25.06
N TRP A 170 0.62 -9.13 -24.06
CA TRP A 170 1.11 -10.49 -23.87
C TRP A 170 -0.03 -11.49 -24.00
#